data_AF-A0A5P0ZXT9-F1
#
_entry.id   AF-A0A5P0ZXT9-F1
#
_cell.length_a   1.000
_cell.length_b   1.000
_cell.length_c   1.000
_cell.angle_alpha   90.00
_cell.angle_beta   90.00
_cell.angle_gamma   90.00
#
_symmetry.space_group_name_H-M   'P 1'
#
loop_
_entity.id
_entity.type
_entity.pdbx_description
1 polymer ?
#
loop_
_entity_poly.entity_id
_entity_poly.type
_entity_poly.pdbx_seq_one_letter_code
_entity_poly.pdbx_strand_id
1 'polypeptide(L)' 'MEYLRKRMKFLLIITFSVAIILFVQYEINYDKTLDIKKVGIYMTLLKIACGGYGLYGLIQFFRVK' A
#
# COMPACT_ATOMS: atom_id res chain seq x y z
N MET A 1 -15.00 -16.56 -16.68
CA MET A 1 -13.95 -15.53 -16.88
C MET A 1 -14.09 -14.29 -15.98
N GLU A 2 -15.20 -14.08 -15.25
CA GLU A 2 -15.32 -12.94 -14.32
C GLU A 2 -14.53 -13.12 -13.01
N TYR A 3 -14.41 -14.37 -12.54
CA TYR A 3 -13.70 -14.71 -11.31
C TYR A 3 -12.21 -14.33 -11.33
N LEU A 4 -11.50 -14.75 -12.39
CA LEU A 4 -10.10 -14.40 -12.64
C LEU A 4 -9.89 -12.89 -12.76
N ARG A 5 -10.84 -12.18 -13.40
CA ARG A 5 -10.78 -10.72 -13.57
C ARG A 5 -10.91 -9.97 -12.24
N LYS A 6 -11.75 -10.45 -11.31
CA LYS A 6 -11.84 -9.90 -9.94
C LYS A 6 -10.54 -10.13 -9.16
N ARG A 7 -9.94 -11.32 -9.26
CA ARG A 7 -8.66 -11.64 -8.59
C ARG A 7 -7.45 -10.88 -9.16
N MET A 8 -7.41 -10.61 -10.46
CA MET A 8 -6.33 -9.83 -11.10
C MET A 8 -6.31 -8.37 -10.62
N LYS A 9 -7.48 -7.69 -10.60
CA LYS A 9 -7.58 -6.33 -10.03
C LYS A 9 -7.14 -6.30 -8.58
N PHE A 10 -7.43 -7.38 -7.86
CA PHE A 10 -7.13 -7.54 -6.47
C PHE A 10 -5.61 -7.66 -6.21
N LEU A 11 -4.95 -8.53 -6.97
CA LEU A 11 -3.50 -8.68 -6.95
C LEU A 11 -2.81 -7.34 -7.25
N LEU A 12 -3.33 -6.60 -8.23
CA LEU A 12 -2.83 -5.28 -8.62
C LEU A 12 -2.91 -4.26 -7.48
N ILE A 13 -3.99 -4.25 -6.68
CA ILE A 13 -4.13 -3.39 -5.50
C ILE A 13 -3.08 -3.74 -4.43
N ILE A 14 -2.83 -5.03 -4.19
CA ILE A 14 -1.79 -5.45 -3.24
C ILE A 14 -0.41 -5.01 -3.74
N THR A 15 -0.07 -5.31 -4.99
CA THR A 15 1.26 -4.98 -5.53
C THR A 15 1.49 -3.48 -5.52
N PHE A 16 0.47 -2.69 -5.85
CA PHE A 16 0.55 -1.23 -5.81
C PHE A 16 0.71 -0.69 -4.39
N SER A 17 0.00 -1.27 -3.42
CA SER A 17 0.12 -0.87 -2.02
C SER A 17 1.51 -1.18 -1.44
N VAL A 18 2.06 -2.36 -1.75
CA VAL A 18 3.42 -2.74 -1.33
C VAL A 18 4.47 -1.84 -1.98
N ALA A 19 4.32 -1.51 -3.26
CA ALA A 19 5.23 -0.60 -3.96
C ALA A 19 5.26 0.80 -3.33
N ILE A 20 4.11 1.35 -2.95
CA ILE A 20 4.01 2.64 -2.27
C ILE A 20 4.69 2.59 -0.89
N ILE A 21 4.46 1.53 -0.12
CA ILE A 21 5.09 1.37 1.20
C ILE A 21 6.61 1.31 1.06
N LEU A 22 7.12 0.54 0.09
CA LEU A 22 8.56 0.44 -0.18
C LEU A 22 9.15 1.77 -0.63
N PHE A 23 8.46 2.49 -1.52
CA PHE A 23 8.88 3.81 -1.99
C PHE A 23 8.95 4.83 -0.85
N VAL A 24 7.91 4.89 -0.02
CA VAL A 24 7.88 5.74 1.18
C VAL A 24 9.03 5.39 2.13
N GLN A 25 9.28 4.11 2.35
CA GLN A 25 10.34 3.67 3.26
C GLN A 25 11.74 3.92 2.69
N TYR A 26 11.90 3.88 1.36
CA TYR A 26 13.13 4.25 0.69
C TYR A 26 13.44 5.75 0.85
N GLU A 27 12.46 6.62 0.59
CA GLU A 27 12.62 8.07 0.73
C GLU A 27 12.96 8.49 2.17
N ILE A 28 12.30 7.90 3.18
CA ILE A 28 12.60 8.16 4.60
C ILE A 28 14.06 7.80 4.95
N ASN A 29 14.58 6.72 4.36
CA ASN A 29 15.91 6.20 4.72
C ASN A 29 17.05 6.89 3.96
N TYR A 30 16.81 7.38 2.75
CA TYR A 30 17.85 7.98 1.91
C TYR A 30 17.95 9.50 2.02
N ASP A 31 16.87 10.19 2.36
CA ASP A 31 16.84 11.65 2.35
C ASP A 31 16.98 12.23 3.76
N LYS A 32 18.19 12.70 4.09
CA LYS A 32 18.52 13.29 5.41
C LYS A 32 18.11 14.77 5.52
N THR A 33 17.57 15.36 4.46
CA THR A 33 17.33 16.82 4.35
C THR A 33 15.84 17.17 4.30
N LEU A 34 14.95 16.17 4.26
CA LEU A 34 13.50 16.40 4.36
C LEU A 34 13.14 16.88 5.77
N ASP A 35 12.24 17.87 5.85
CA ASP A 35 11.66 18.35 7.11
C ASP A 35 10.80 17.23 7.73
N ILE A 36 11.47 16.37 8.51
CA ILE A 36 11.01 15.07 9.03
C ILE A 36 9.64 15.20 9.71
N LYS A 37 9.35 16.36 10.32
CA LYS A 37 8.10 16.59 11.04
C LYS A 37 6.89 16.65 10.12
N LYS A 38 6.95 17.33 8.98
CA LYS A 38 5.80 17.41 8.06
C LYS A 38 5.74 16.17 7.17
N VAL A 39 6.84 15.82 6.53
CA VAL A 39 6.89 14.72 5.56
C VAL A 39 6.67 13.36 6.26
N GLY A 40 7.22 13.17 7.47
CA GLY A 40 7.02 11.96 8.26
C GLY A 40 5.57 11.73 8.68
N ILE A 41 4.79 12.78 8.99
CA ILE A 41 3.37 12.64 9.33
C ILE A 41 2.56 12.20 8.11
N TYR A 42 2.75 12.84 6.96
CA TYR A 42 2.06 12.46 5.73
C TYR A 42 2.45 11.05 5.28
N MET A 43 3.73 10.67 5.36
CA MET A 43 4.19 9.31 5.07
C MET A 43 3.63 8.27 6.03
N THR A 44 3.51 8.58 7.32
CA THR A 44 2.92 7.68 8.31
C THR A 44 1.43 7.45 8.03
N LEU A 45 0.69 8.51 7.73
CA LEU A 45 -0.72 8.41 7.30
C LEU A 45 -0.85 7.59 6.00
N LEU A 46 0.02 7.82 5.02
CA LEU A 46 0.03 7.08 3.76
C LEU A 46 0.30 5.59 3.99
N LYS A 47 1.24 5.27 4.89
CA LYS A 47 1.62 3.89 5.23
C LYS A 47 0.47 3.14 5.93
N ILE A 48 -0.22 3.81 6.86
CA ILE A 48 -1.40 3.24 7.54
C ILE A 48 -2.55 3.04 6.55
N ALA A 49 -2.82 4.03 5.70
CA ALA A 49 -3.86 3.94 4.67
C ALA A 49 -3.57 2.78 3.70
N CYS A 50 -2.34 2.67 3.18
CA CYS A 50 -1.93 1.56 2.33
C CYS A 50 -2.07 0.21 3.05
N GLY A 51 -1.62 0.11 4.30
CA GLY A 51 -1.81 -1.11 5.10
C GLY A 51 -3.28 -1.52 5.22
N GLY A 52 -4.17 -0.56 5.46
CA GLY A 52 -5.63 -0.77 5.49
C GLY A 52 -6.21 -1.25 4.16
N TYR A 53 -5.81 -0.64 3.04
CA TYR A 53 -6.23 -1.08 1.70
C TYR A 53 -5.67 -2.46 1.33
N GLY A 54 -4.44 -2.78 1.74
CA GLY A 54 -3.85 -4.11 1.57
C GLY A 54 -4.59 -5.18 2.35
N LEU A 55 -4.97 -4.90 3.61
CA LEU A 55 -5.77 -5.78 4.47
C LEU A 55 -7.19 -5.98 3.96
N TYR A 56 -7.89 -4.89 3.63
CA TYR A 56 -9.22 -4.93 2.99
C TYR A 56 -9.20 -5.84 1.77
N GLY A 57 -8.12 -5.72 1.03
CA GLY A 57 -7.89 -6.54 -0.10
C GLY A 57 -7.72 -8.02 0.21
N LEU A 58 -6.79 -8.36 1.10
CA LEU A 58 -6.57 -9.76 1.53
C LEU A 58 -7.89 -10.40 1.96
N ILE A 59 -8.70 -9.69 2.73
CA ILE A 59 -10.02 -10.18 3.18
C ILE A 59 -10.94 -10.45 1.98
N GLN A 60 -11.02 -9.55 1.00
CA GLN A 60 -11.80 -9.80 -0.21
C GLN A 60 -11.29 -10.98 -1.02
N PHE A 61 -9.97 -11.20 -1.10
CA PHE A 61 -9.40 -12.33 -1.80
C PHE A 61 -9.87 -13.67 -1.25
N PHE A 62 -9.90 -13.79 0.09
CA PHE A 62 -10.38 -14.99 0.78
C PHE A 62 -11.92 -15.09 0.81
N ARG A 63 -12.63 -13.96 0.71
CA ARG A 63 -14.11 -13.94 0.72
C ARG A 63 -14.74 -14.34 -0.61
N VAL A 64 -14.04 -14.14 -1.72
CA VAL A 64 -14.51 -14.54 -3.05
C VAL A 64 -14.36 -16.06 -3.22
N LYS A 65 -15.40 -16.81 -2.83
CA LYS A 65 -15.60 -18.22 -3.19
C LYS A 65 -15.95 -18.33 -4.67
#